data_AF-A0A7W4B1Z3-F1
#
_entry.id   AF-A0A7W4B1Z3-F1
#
_cell.length_a   1.000
_cell.length_b   1.000
_cell.length_c   1.000
_cell.angle_alpha   90.00
_cell.angle_beta   90.00
_cell.angle_gamma   90.00
#
_symmetry.space_group_name_H-M   'P 1'
#
loop_
_entity.id
_entity.type
_entity.pdbx_description
1 polymer ?
#
loop_
_entity_poly.entity_id
_entity_poly.type
_entity_poly.pdbx_seq_one_letter_code
_entity_poly.pdbx_strand_id
1 'polypeptide(L)'
;MSQANTITEKRAIALEILSNRNSIKGLFSELHYEDVTKLVNRVNTVYNALKKLKDTEQAENAAKASKIKEIQDLLLAQGLTLEDLARQSTASIKPRKKRVVAKLE
;
A
#
# COMPACT_ATOMS: atom_id res chain seq x y z
N MET A 1 -6.58 -22.80 27.89
CA MET A 1 -6.29 -21.34 27.79
C MET A 1 -4.85 -21.10 28.25
N SER A 2 -4.20 -20.02 27.78
CA SER A 2 -2.83 -19.59 28.10
C SER A 2 -1.69 -19.99 27.13
N GLN A 3 -1.83 -19.66 25.84
CA GLN A 3 -0.66 -19.44 24.97
C GLN A 3 -0.33 -17.93 24.80
N ALA A 4 -1.25 -17.04 25.17
CA ALA A 4 -1.11 -15.59 25.01
C ALA A 4 -0.10 -14.93 25.96
N ASN A 5 0.26 -15.56 27.09
CA ASN A 5 1.23 -15.00 28.04
C ASN A 5 2.68 -15.07 27.54
N THR A 6 3.03 -16.07 26.71
CA THR A 6 4.43 -16.32 26.37
C THR A 6 5.04 -15.30 25.41
N ILE A 7 4.28 -14.76 24.45
CA ILE A 7 4.80 -13.79 23.48
C ILE A 7 4.98 -12.41 24.11
N THR A 8 4.03 -12.02 24.96
CA THR A 8 4.06 -10.72 25.65
C THR A 8 5.16 -10.69 26.70
N GLU A 9 5.36 -11.77 27.46
CA GLU A 9 6.48 -11.92 28.40
C GLU A 9 7.83 -11.93 27.67
N LYS A 10 7.96 -12.66 26.56
CA LYS A 10 9.18 -12.64 25.74
C LYS A 10 9.49 -11.24 25.19
N ARG A 11 8.46 -10.46 24.83
CA ARG A 11 8.62 -9.07 24.40
C ARG A 11 9.05 -8.16 25.55
N ALA A 12 8.48 -8.33 26.73
CA ALA A 12 8.85 -7.55 27.91
C ALA A 12 10.31 -7.80 28.32
N ILE A 13 10.74 -9.06 28.34
CA ILE A 13 12.14 -9.45 28.62
C ILE A 13 13.08 -8.90 27.56
N ALA A 14 12.71 -8.97 26.27
CA ALA A 14 13.51 -8.39 25.19
C ALA A 14 13.65 -6.86 25.32
N LEU A 15 12.59 -6.17 25.70
CA LEU A 15 12.62 -4.72 25.96
C LEU A 15 13.47 -4.39 27.18
N GLU A 16 13.42 -5.20 28.24
CA GLU A 16 14.24 -5.01 29.44
C GLU A 16 15.74 -5.16 29.12
N ILE A 17 16.11 -6.21 28.37
CA ILE A 17 17.49 -6.43 27.88
C ILE A 17 17.95 -5.27 26.98
N LEU A 18 17.09 -4.76 26.10
CA LEU A 18 17.40 -3.63 25.22
C LEU A 18 17.36 -2.27 25.93
N SER A 19 16.77 -2.16 27.13
CA SER A 19 16.73 -0.91 27.90
C SER A 19 17.96 -0.70 28.79
N ASN A 20 18.69 -1.77 29.12
CA ASN A 20 19.89 -1.70 29.93
C ASN A 20 21.14 -1.47 29.06
N ARG A 21 21.80 -0.32 29.27
CA ARG A 21 23.02 0.09 28.55
C ARG A 21 24.15 -0.95 28.61
N ASN A 22 24.28 -1.68 29.72
CA ASN A 22 25.33 -2.69 29.89
C ASN A 22 24.98 -3.99 29.13
N SER A 23 23.71 -4.35 29.08
CA SER A 23 23.21 -5.49 28.28
C SER A 23 23.38 -5.23 26.78
N ILE A 24 23.08 -4.01 26.32
CA ILE A 24 23.39 -3.57 24.96
C ILE A 24 24.90 -3.68 24.69
N LYS A 25 25.76 -3.14 25.57
CA LYS A 25 27.22 -3.22 25.40
C LYS A 25 27.74 -4.66 25.31
N GLY A 26 27.16 -5.59 26.06
CA GLY A 26 27.50 -7.02 26.00
C GLY A 26 27.05 -7.70 24.71
N LEU A 27 25.89 -7.34 24.15
CA LEU A 27 25.47 -7.83 22.83
C LEU A 27 26.38 -7.36 21.68
N PHE A 28 27.08 -6.25 21.90
CA PHE A 28 28.04 -5.68 20.94
C PHE A 28 29.51 -5.90 21.35
N SER A 29 29.81 -6.65 22.41
CA SER A 29 31.21 -6.84 22.86
C SER A 29 32.03 -7.69 21.90
N GLU A 30 31.36 -8.54 21.11
CA GLU A 30 31.96 -9.36 20.04
C GLU A 30 31.66 -8.80 18.63
N LEU A 31 30.82 -7.77 18.50
CA LEU A 31 30.57 -7.10 17.23
C LEU A 31 31.59 -6.00 17.01
N HIS A 32 32.33 -6.06 15.92
CA HIS A 32 33.17 -4.94 15.53
C HIS A 32 32.28 -3.75 15.14
N TYR A 33 32.75 -2.54 15.46
CA TYR A 33 32.11 -1.29 15.02
C TYR A 33 31.80 -1.28 13.51
N GLU A 34 32.65 -1.96 12.73
CA GLU A 34 32.49 -2.26 11.31
C GLU A 34 31.16 -2.96 10.99
N ASP A 35 30.76 -3.96 11.78
CA ASP A 35 29.56 -4.76 11.54
C ASP A 35 28.29 -3.99 11.90
N VAL A 36 28.34 -3.19 12.97
CA VAL A 36 27.28 -2.25 13.31
C VAL A 36 27.11 -1.20 12.20
N THR A 37 28.22 -0.70 11.66
CA THR A 37 28.20 0.28 10.55
C THR A 37 27.59 -0.34 9.29
N LYS A 38 27.96 -1.58 8.94
CA LYS A 38 27.36 -2.32 7.81
C LYS A 38 25.86 -2.54 8.01
N LEU A 39 25.44 -2.88 9.22
CA LEU A 39 24.03 -3.06 9.54
C LEU A 39 23.24 -1.75 9.38
N VAL A 40 23.75 -0.65 9.92
CA VAL A 40 23.13 0.68 9.79
C VAL A 40 22.99 1.07 8.32
N ASN A 41 24.03 0.85 7.50
CA ASN A 41 23.98 1.14 6.07
C ASN A 41 22.92 0.30 5.34
N ARG A 42 22.78 -0.99 5.67
CA ARG A 42 21.75 -1.86 5.12
C ARG A 42 20.35 -1.39 5.52
N VAL A 43 20.13 -1.07 6.80
CA VAL A 43 18.85 -0.57 7.29
C VAL A 43 18.49 0.75 6.60
N ASN A 44 19.43 1.68 6.46
CA ASN A 44 19.21 2.94 5.75
C ASN A 44 18.89 2.73 4.28
N THR A 45 19.53 1.77 3.61
CA THR A 45 19.24 1.43 2.22
C THR A 45 17.80 0.92 2.06
N VAL A 46 17.38 0.00 2.94
CA VAL A 46 16.01 -0.53 2.93
C VAL A 46 14.99 0.57 3.25
N TYR A 47 15.26 1.40 4.26
CA TYR A 47 14.40 2.52 4.63
C TYR A 47 14.21 3.50 3.47
N ASN A 48 15.29 3.87 2.78
CA ASN A 48 15.23 4.78 1.64
C ASN A 48 14.46 4.18 0.46
N ALA A 49 14.60 2.87 0.21
CA ALA A 49 13.83 2.19 -0.83
C ALA A 49 12.32 2.20 -0.50
N LEU A 50 11.95 1.89 0.75
CA LEU A 50 10.56 1.91 1.20
C LEU A 50 9.96 3.32 1.17
N LYS A 51 10.75 4.34 1.55
CA LYS A 51 10.32 5.73 1.48
C LYS A 51 10.00 6.15 0.05
N LYS A 52 10.87 5.83 -0.92
CA LYS A 52 10.61 6.11 -2.34
C LYS A 52 9.33 5.44 -2.84
N LEU A 53 9.10 4.17 -2.48
CA LEU A 53 7.88 3.46 -2.86
C LEU A 53 6.63 4.15 -2.29
N LYS A 54 6.66 4.55 -1.01
CA LYS A 54 5.57 5.28 -0.38
C LYS A 54 5.32 6.63 -1.05
N ASP A 55 6.37 7.38 -1.36
CA ASP A 55 6.27 8.67 -2.02
C ASP A 55 5.68 8.52 -3.44
N THR A 56 6.06 7.49 -4.19
CA THR A 56 5.47 7.19 -5.51
C THR A 56 4.00 6.80 -5.41
N GLU A 57 3.63 5.95 -4.45
CA GLU A 57 2.25 5.54 -4.26
C GLU A 57 1.37 6.74 -3.85
N GLN A 58 1.89 7.61 -2.99
CA GLN A 58 1.18 8.82 -2.58
C GLN A 58 1.00 9.80 -3.74
N ALA A 59 1.99 9.95 -4.62
CA ALA A 59 1.89 10.76 -5.83
C ALA A 59 0.87 10.18 -6.83
N GLU A 60 0.85 8.86 -7.04
CA GLU A 60 -0.15 8.20 -7.88
C GLU A 60 -1.55 8.36 -7.33
N ASN A 61 -1.73 8.20 -6.02
CA ASN A 61 -3.04 8.36 -5.37
C ASN A 61 -3.52 9.82 -5.45
N ALA A 62 -2.63 10.80 -5.30
CA ALA A 62 -2.96 12.21 -5.52
C ALA A 62 -3.38 12.47 -6.97
N ALA A 63 -2.67 11.91 -7.95
CA ALA A 63 -3.03 12.03 -9.36
C ALA A 63 -4.37 11.36 -9.68
N LYS A 64 -4.65 10.17 -9.12
CA LYS A 64 -5.95 9.49 -9.25
C LYS A 64 -7.08 10.32 -8.63
N ALA A 65 -6.87 10.87 -7.44
CA ALA A 65 -7.84 11.73 -6.78
C ALA A 65 -8.14 13.00 -7.59
N SER A 66 -7.11 13.62 -8.19
CA SER A 66 -7.28 14.76 -9.08
C SER A 66 -8.12 14.41 -10.31
N LYS A 67 -7.85 13.26 -10.96
CA LYS A 67 -8.62 12.78 -12.11
C LYS A 67 -10.07 12.47 -11.75
N ILE A 68 -10.31 11.84 -10.59
CA ILE A 68 -11.66 11.57 -10.10
C ILE A 68 -12.43 12.88 -9.93
N LYS A 69 -11.79 13.89 -9.35
CA LYS A 69 -12.40 15.21 -9.17
C LYS A 69 -12.74 15.87 -10.50
N GLU A 70 -11.81 15.84 -11.46
CA GLU A 70 -12.06 16.38 -12.81
C GLU A 70 -13.23 15.67 -13.51
N ILE A 71 -13.31 14.34 -13.39
CA ILE A 71 -14.45 13.57 -13.90
C ILE A 71 -15.75 13.98 -13.20
N GLN A 72 -15.75 14.14 -11.88
CA GLN A 72 -16.93 14.60 -11.13
C GLN A 72 -17.37 16.00 -11.58
N ASP A 73 -16.43 16.93 -11.76
CA ASP A 73 -16.72 18.29 -12.22
C ASP A 73 -17.31 18.28 -13.65
N LEU A 74 -16.78 17.44 -14.55
CA LEU A 74 -17.32 17.25 -15.89
C LEU A 74 -18.72 16.63 -15.89
N LEU A 75 -18.96 15.63 -15.04
CA LEU A 75 -20.28 15.01 -14.90
C LEU A 75 -21.33 16.01 -14.40
N LEU A 76 -20.97 16.78 -13.37
CA LEU A 76 -21.83 17.85 -12.85
C LEU A 76 -22.10 18.93 -13.91
N ALA A 77 -21.10 19.32 -14.70
CA ALA A 77 -21.27 20.28 -15.79
C ALA A 77 -22.22 19.79 -16.88
N GLN A 78 -22.31 18.47 -17.08
CA GLN A 78 -23.26 17.83 -18.00
C GLN A 78 -24.62 17.53 -17.33
N GLY A 79 -24.82 17.92 -16.07
CA GLY A 79 -26.05 17.69 -15.31
C GLY A 79 -26.28 16.23 -14.91
N LEU A 80 -25.23 15.39 -14.97
CA LEU A 80 -25.28 13.97 -14.65
C LEU A 80 -24.78 13.74 -13.22
N THR A 81 -25.44 12.86 -12.47
CA THR A 81 -24.93 12.44 -11.16
C THR A 81 -24.16 11.12 -11.24
N LEU A 82 -23.37 10.82 -10.21
CA LEU A 82 -22.65 9.55 -10.12
C LEU A 82 -23.61 8.34 -10.11
N GLU A 83 -24.82 8.51 -9.56
CA GLU A 83 -25.87 7.49 -9.57
C GLU A 83 -26.39 7.18 -10.98
N ASP A 84 -26.43 8.16 -11.88
CA ASP A 84 -26.87 7.96 -13.26
C ASP A 84 -25.87 7.10 -14.05
N LEU A 85 -24.56 7.31 -13.84
CA LEU A 85 -23.51 6.46 -14.41
C LEU A 85 -23.53 5.05 -13.83
N ALA A 86 -23.73 4.92 -12.51
CA ALA A 86 -23.76 3.63 -11.84
C ALA A 86 -24.89 2.72 -12.39
N ARG A 87 -26.05 3.30 -12.71
CA ARG A 87 -27.19 2.59 -13.30
C ARG A 87 -26.92 2.11 -14.73
N GLN A 88 -26.14 2.85 -15.52
CA GLN A 88 -25.74 2.45 -16.87
C GLN A 88 -24.68 1.34 -16.88
N SER A 89 -23.74 1.34 -15.93
CA SER A 89 -22.68 0.32 -15.84
C SER A 89 -23.21 -1.10 -15.57
N THR A 90 -24.35 -1.23 -14.90
CA THR A 90 -24.99 -2.53 -14.60
C THR A 90 -26.02 -2.96 -15.64
N ALA A 91 -26.38 -2.08 -16.58
CA ALA A 91 -27.29 -2.44 -17.65
C ALA A 91 -26.57 -3.39 -18.61
N SER A 92 -26.96 -4.68 -18.56
CA SER A 92 -26.49 -5.73 -19.47
C SER A 92 -26.49 -5.20 -20.92
N ILE A 93 -25.29 -4.96 -21.46
CA ILE A 93 -25.08 -4.67 -22.88
C ILE A 93 -25.50 -5.94 -23.63
N LYS A 94 -26.79 -6.04 -23.99
CA LYS A 94 -27.27 -7.15 -24.82
C LYS A 94 -26.49 -7.10 -26.14
N PRO A 95 -25.76 -8.16 -26.53
CA PRO A 95 -25.00 -8.16 -27.76
C PRO A 95 -25.97 -7.94 -28.92
N ARG A 96 -25.72 -6.87 -29.70
CA ARG A 96 -26.52 -6.51 -30.87
C ARG A 96 -26.47 -7.67 -31.86
N LYS A 97 -27.58 -8.42 -32.01
CA LYS A 97 -27.68 -9.51 -32.99
C LYS A 97 -27.33 -8.95 -34.38
N LYS A 98 -26.23 -9.45 -34.97
CA LYS A 98 -25.86 -9.18 -36.36
C LYS A 98 -27.01 -9.70 -37.24
N ARG A 99 -27.69 -8.82 -37.96
CA ARG A 99 -28.65 -9.22 -39.00
C ARG A 99 -27.83 -9.82 -40.14
N VAL A 100 -28.04 -11.10 -40.43
CA VAL A 100 -27.54 -11.72 -41.67
C VAL A 100 -28.36 -11.11 -42.80
N VAL A 101 -27.72 -10.28 -43.62
CA VAL A 101 -28.33 -9.76 -44.85
C VAL A 101 -28.24 -10.89 -45.87
N ALA A 102 -29.37 -11.49 -46.20
CA ALA A 102 -29.44 -12.48 -47.28
C ALA A 102 -29.07 -11.78 -48.60
N LYS A 103 -28.10 -12.33 -49.33
CA LYS A 103 -27.81 -11.93 -50.70
C LYS A 103 -29.05 -12.22 -51.55
N LEU A 104 -29.58 -11.18 -52.19
CA LEU A 104 -30.49 -11.32 -53.32
C LEU A 104 -29.63 -11.73 -54.52
N GLU A 105 -29.90 -12.92 -55.06
CA GLU A 105 -29.47 -13.35 -56.39
C GLU A 105 -30.40 -12.77 -57.46
#